data_AF-A0A3M1XLS2-F1
#
_entry.id   AF-A0A3M1XLS2-F1
#
_cell.length_a   1.000
_cell.length_b   1.000
_cell.length_c   1.000
_cell.angle_alpha   90.00
_cell.angle_beta   90.00
_cell.angle_gamma   90.00
#
_symmetry.space_group_name_H-M   'P 1'
#
loop_
_entity.id
_entity.type
_entity.pdbx_description
1 polymer ?
#
loop_
_entity_poly.entity_id
_entity_poly.type
_entity_poly.pdbx_seq_one_letter_code
_entity_poly.pdbx_strand_id
1 'polypeptide(L)'
;MGSPSDRASMRSVLPLNYVKHMRAPALIIYGERDARMHLSGFAQFVAALKREGKNLRVILKRVAVLPIRPTRSTPYGALSAFWIGI
;
A
#
# COMPACT_ATOMS: atom_id res chain seq x y z
N MET A 1 24.50 1.88 17.80
CA MET A 1 24.48 2.12 16.34
C MET A 1 24.65 0.78 15.64
N GLY A 2 23.80 0.43 14.67
CA GLY A 2 23.89 -0.87 13.97
C GLY A 2 25.20 -1.06 13.19
N SER A 3 25.68 -2.30 13.10
CA SER A 3 26.97 -2.63 12.49
C SER A 3 26.96 -2.31 10.99
N PRO A 4 28.13 -2.09 10.35
CA PRO A 4 28.22 -1.87 8.90
C PRO A 4 27.58 -3.00 8.08
N SER A 5 27.67 -4.24 8.58
CA SER A 5 27.04 -5.42 7.97
C SER A 5 25.52 -5.30 8.00
N ASP A 6 24.93 -4.94 9.14
CA ASP A 6 23.47 -4.77 9.27
C ASP A 6 22.94 -3.69 8.31
N ARG A 7 23.69 -2.60 8.16
CA ARG A 7 23.34 -1.51 7.24
C ARG A 7 23.35 -1.97 5.78
N ALA A 8 24.34 -2.78 5.40
CA ALA A 8 24.44 -3.34 4.05
C ALA A 8 23.28 -4.31 3.77
N SER A 9 22.96 -5.19 4.73
CA SER A 9 21.83 -6.10 4.63
C SER A 9 20.51 -5.35 4.51
N MET A 10 20.27 -4.33 5.34
CA MET A 10 19.05 -3.51 5.24
C MET A 10 18.95 -2.80 3.89
N ARG A 11 20.06 -2.25 3.36
CA ARG A 11 20.07 -1.62 2.04
C ARG A 11 19.68 -2.59 0.93
N SER A 12 20.14 -3.84 0.99
CA SER A 12 19.85 -4.85 -0.02
C SER A 12 18.37 -5.24 -0.11
N VAL A 13 17.57 -5.00 0.94
CA VAL A 13 16.14 -5.35 0.97
C VAL A 13 15.20 -4.15 0.81
N LEU A 14 15.73 -2.93 0.75
CA LEU A 14 14.91 -1.73 0.58
C LEU A 14 14.23 -1.71 -0.80
N PRO A 15 12.88 -1.64 -0.87
CA PRO A 15 12.14 -1.61 -2.13
C PRO A 15 12.55 -0.48 -3.08
N LEU A 16 13.06 0.63 -2.51
CA LEU A 16 13.56 1.79 -3.25
C LEU A 16 14.66 1.41 -4.27
N ASN A 17 15.48 0.41 -3.96
CA ASN A 17 16.58 -0.03 -4.83
C ASN A 17 16.10 -0.89 -6.01
N TYR A 18 14.86 -1.38 -5.96
CA TYR A 18 14.31 -2.29 -6.96
C TYR A 18 13.20 -1.66 -7.82
N VAL A 19 12.94 -0.36 -7.66
CA VAL A 19 11.91 0.37 -8.41
C VAL A 19 12.03 0.13 -9.92
N LYS A 20 13.26 0.10 -10.46
CA LYS A 20 13.51 -0.18 -11.88
C LYS A 20 12.93 -1.50 -12.38
N HIS A 21 12.89 -2.53 -11.53
CA HIS A 21 12.39 -3.87 -11.86
C HIS A 21 10.86 -3.97 -11.80
N MET A 22 10.17 -2.95 -11.26
CA MET A 22 8.72 -2.94 -11.19
C MET A 22 8.12 -2.75 -12.59
N ARG A 23 7.36 -3.75 -13.06
CA ARG A 23 6.71 -3.74 -14.39
C ARG A 23 5.19 -3.56 -14.31
N ALA A 24 4.59 -3.98 -13.20
CA ALA A 24 3.16 -3.90 -13.00
C ALA A 24 2.74 -2.50 -12.51
N PRO A 25 1.52 -2.04 -12.87
CA PRO A 25 0.92 -0.86 -12.25
C PRO A 25 0.80 -1.04 -10.73
N ALA A 26 1.12 0.01 -9.98
CA ALA A 26 1.11 0.01 -8.53
C ALA A 26 -0.06 0.83 -7.97
N LEU A 27 -0.75 0.30 -6.95
CA LEU A 27 -1.65 1.06 -6.10
C LEU A 27 -1.06 1.13 -4.70
N ILE A 28 -0.83 2.34 -4.19
CA ILE A 28 -0.31 2.55 -2.84
C ILE A 28 -1.32 3.34 -2.02
N ILE A 29 -1.67 2.79 -0.85
CA ILE A 29 -2.59 3.41 0.11
C ILE A 29 -1.77 3.77 1.35
N TYR A 30 -1.83 5.04 1.76
CA TYR A 30 -1.05 5.55 2.88
C TYR A 30 -1.93 6.28 3.90
N GLY A 31 -1.76 5.96 5.19
CA GLY A 31 -2.39 6.65 6.31
C GLY A 31 -1.61 7.91 6.69
N GLU A 32 -2.14 9.10 6.40
CA GLU A 32 -1.48 10.39 6.65
C GLU A 32 -1.11 10.58 8.14
N ARG A 33 -1.90 10.01 9.05
CA ARG A 33 -1.72 10.12 10.50
C ARG A 33 -1.15 8.85 11.13
N ASP A 34 -0.66 7.91 10.32
CA ASP A 34 -0.08 6.67 10.84
C ASP A 34 1.22 6.95 11.60
N ALA A 35 1.20 6.83 12.93
CA ALA A 35 2.35 7.11 13.78
C ALA A 35 3.50 6.09 13.62
N ARG A 36 3.25 4.94 12.98
CA ARG A 36 4.26 3.89 12.78
C ARG A 36 5.14 4.14 11.57
N MET A 37 4.67 4.94 10.61
CA MET A 37 5.36 5.19 9.36
C MET A 37 5.55 6.68 9.15
N HIS A 38 6.78 7.10 8.94
CA HIS A 38 7.08 8.50 8.70
C HIS A 38 6.80 8.87 7.24
N LEU A 39 6.12 9.99 7.02
CA LEU A 39 5.69 10.46 5.69
C LEU A 39 6.88 10.64 4.73
N SER A 40 8.06 10.99 5.23
CA SER A 40 9.25 11.22 4.40
C SER A 40 9.69 9.97 3.63
N GLY A 41 9.65 8.78 4.25
CA GLY A 41 10.03 7.54 3.58
C GLY A 41 9.06 7.17 2.46
N PHE A 42 7.77 7.38 2.70
CA PHE A 42 6.73 7.22 1.69
C PHE A 42 6.90 8.21 0.52
N ALA A 43 7.13 9.48 0.82
CA ALA A 43 7.36 10.51 -0.19
C ALA A 43 8.58 10.20 -1.08
N GLN A 44 9.67 9.71 -0.48
CA GLN A 44 10.86 9.27 -1.23
C GLN A 44 10.56 8.11 -2.18
N PHE A 45 9.76 7.13 -1.73
CA PHE A 45 9.38 5.99 -2.56
C PHE A 45 8.49 6.39 -3.74
N VAL A 46 7.49 7.24 -3.50
CA VAL A 46 6.63 7.78 -4.56
C VAL A 46 7.42 8.63 -5.55
N ALA A 47 8.37 9.44 -5.06
CA ALA A 47 9.24 10.24 -5.93
C ALA A 47 10.11 9.35 -6.84
N ALA A 48 10.68 8.26 -6.30
CA ALA A 48 11.45 7.31 -7.09
C ALA A 48 10.58 6.62 -8.16
N LEU A 49 9.38 6.16 -7.81
CA LEU A 49 8.45 5.54 -8.76
C LEU A 49 8.06 6.50 -9.91
N LYS A 50 7.79 7.77 -9.59
CA LYS A 50 7.48 8.80 -10.58
C LYS A 50 8.68 9.10 -11.48
N ARG A 51 9.88 9.19 -10.92
CA ARG A 51 11.11 9.46 -11.68
C ARG A 51 11.42 8.34 -12.69
N GLU A 52 11.16 7.10 -12.31
CA GLU A 52 11.32 5.92 -13.17
C GLU A 52 10.13 5.71 -14.13
N GLY A 53 9.20 6.66 -14.22
CA GLY A 53 8.06 6.62 -15.14
C GLY A 53 7.07 5.49 -14.87
N LYS A 54 6.99 4.98 -13.64
CA LYS A 54 6.14 3.84 -13.29
C LYS A 54 4.68 4.26 -13.18
N ASN A 55 3.78 3.41 -13.67
CA ASN A 55 2.34 3.61 -13.55
C ASN A 55 1.91 3.39 -12.10
N LEU A 56 1.53 4.48 -11.42
CA LEU A 56 1.25 4.52 -10.00
C LEU A 56 -0.04 5.27 -9.72
N ARG A 57 -0.89 4.71 -8.86
CA ARG A 57 -1.98 5.43 -8.18
C ARG A 57 -1.69 5.50 -6.68
N VAL A 58 -1.82 6.70 -6.11
CA VAL A 58 -1.63 6.95 -4.68
C VAL A 58 -2.95 7.40 -4.06
N ILE A 59 -3.34 6.76 -2.96
CA ILE A 59 -4.50 7.15 -2.15
C ILE A 59 -4.01 7.52 -0.75
N LEU A 60 -4.14 8.80 -0.39
CA LEU A 60 -3.89 9.28 0.96
C LEU A 60 -5.19 9.19 1.75
N LYS A 61 -5.15 8.55 2.92
CA LYS A 61 -6.27 8.47 3.86
C LYS A 61 -5.89 9.19 5.15
N ARG A 62 -6.72 10.13 5.60
CA ARG A 62 -6.61 10.76 6.93
C ARG A 62 -7.06 9.80 8.03
N VAL A 63 -6.24 8.79 8.28
CA VAL A 63 -6.51 7.73 9.25
C VAL A 63 -5.26 7.54 10.10
N ALA A 64 -5.42 7.50 11.43
CA ALA A 64 -4.34 7.47 12.41
C ALA A 64 -3.67 6.09 12.57
N VAL A 65 -4.41 5.04 12.24
CA VAL A 65 -3.96 3.65 12.12
C VAL A 65 -4.91 3.07 11.09
N LEU A 66 -4.43 2.40 10.05
CA LEU A 66 -5.33 1.67 9.16
C LEU A 66 -5.66 0.32 9.84
N PRO A 67 -6.75 0.16 10.64
CA PRO A 67 -7.19 -1.18 10.95
C PRO A 67 -7.71 -1.74 9.63
N ILE A 68 -7.05 -2.77 9.11
CA ILE A 68 -7.70 -3.64 8.13
C ILE A 68 -8.78 -4.36 8.95
N ARG A 69 -9.92 -3.69 9.18
CA ARG A 69 -11.11 -4.39 9.65
C ARG A 69 -11.53 -5.25 8.47
N PRO A 70 -11.53 -6.59 8.57
CA PRO A 70 -12.20 -7.38 7.56
C PRO A 70 -13.65 -6.90 7.57
N THR A 71 -14.08 -6.27 6.48
CA THR A 71 -15.49 -6.07 6.23
C THR A 71 -16.06 -7.48 6.25
N ARG A 72 -16.88 -7.81 7.26
CA ARG A 72 -17.66 -9.05 7.25
C ARG A 72 -18.32 -9.11 5.88
N SER A 73 -17.89 -10.05 5.05
CA SER A 73 -18.72 -10.54 3.96
C SER A 73 -20.04 -10.93 4.60
N THR A 74 -21.10 -10.21 4.23
CA THR A 74 -22.46 -10.70 4.41
C THR A 74 -22.48 -12.17 3.98
N PRO A 75 -22.89 -13.11 4.85
CA PRO A 75 -23.09 -14.46 4.40
C PRO A 75 -24.21 -14.41 3.36
N TYR A 76 -23.93 -14.95 2.18
CA TYR A 76 -24.96 -15.44 1.28
C TYR A 76 -25.95 -16.29 2.10
N GLY A 77 -27.15 -15.77 2.31
CA GLY A 77 -28.09 -16.36 3.27
C GLY A 77 -29.28 -15.47 3.58
N ALA A 78 -29.90 -14.85 2.57
CA ALA A 78 -31.27 -14.39 2.66
C ALA A 78 -31.95 -14.70 1.33
N LEU A 79 -32.70 -15.79 1.35
CA LEU A 79 -33.72 -16.14 0.38
C LEU A 79 -34.69 -14.97 0.22
N SER A 80 -34.70 -14.35 -0.95
CA SER A 80 -35.90 -13.74 -1.50
C SER A 80 -35.85 -13.89 -3.02
N ALA A 81 -36.27 -15.07 -3.45
CA ALA A 81 -36.92 -15.22 -4.74
C ALA A 81 -38.13 -14.28 -4.75
N PHE A 82 -38.00 -13.15 -5.44
CA PHE A 82 -39.13 -12.42 -5.99
C PHE A 82 -38.94 -12.42 -7.50
N TRP A 83 -39.47 -13.47 -8.13
CA TRP A 83 -39.63 -13.58 -9.57
C TRP A 83 -41.12 -13.42 -9.85
N ILE A 84 -41.43 -12.46 -10.71
CA ILE A 84 -42.54 -12.30 -11.69
C ILE A 84 -42.37 -10.82 -12.14
N GLY A 85 -42.12 -10.44 -13.39
CA GLY A 85 -42.45 -11.10 -14.65
C GLY A 85 -43.56 -10.28 -15.33
N ILE A 86 -43.18 -9.46 -16.32
CA ILE A 86 -44.02 -8.68 -17.25
C ILE A 86 -44.72 -7.46 -16.63
#